data_AF-A0A934DVI1-F1
#
_entry.id   AF-A0A934DVI1-F1
#
_cell.length_a   1.000
_cell.length_b   1.000
_cell.length_c   1.000
_cell.angle_alpha   90.00
_cell.angle_beta   90.00
_cell.angle_gamma   90.00
#
_symmetry.space_group_name_H-M   'P 1'
#
loop_
_entity.id
_entity.type
_entity.pdbx_description
1 polymer ?
#
loop_
_entity_poly.entity_id
_entity_poly.type
_entity_poly.pdbx_seq_one_letter_code
_entity_poly.pdbx_strand_id
1 'polypeptide(L)'
;MSSQTTRTEDRAGRIRFRVEFRRPESLLRELTRCLHRGCVLLDALREVEVGTRFVFEMVAKGIQRPIEVEGEVVSRRPGLEGRSRLSITYRLASRGGLDEAVYRVLDAQRKERKRSAPRMPMNLRATEESPYSPGYLILDLSLGGAGIEIEATALPKAISLGAPVLLQFSMRGGAHLHL
;
A
#
# COMPACT_ATOMS: atom_id res chain seq x y z
N MET A 1 -12.52 -6.44 2.76
CA MET A 1 -11.69 -6.83 1.60
C MET A 1 -11.50 -8.34 1.67
N SER A 2 -11.79 -9.08 0.60
CA SER A 2 -11.55 -10.53 0.54
C SER A 2 -10.45 -10.76 -0.49
N SER A 3 -9.22 -10.97 -0.01
CA SER A 3 -8.08 -11.41 -0.81
C SER A 3 -7.86 -12.90 -0.56
N GLN A 4 -7.67 -13.67 -1.63
CA GLN A 4 -7.25 -15.07 -1.54
C GLN A 4 -5.73 -15.13 -1.75
N THR A 5 -5.04 -15.91 -0.92
CA THR A 5 -3.59 -16.09 -0.98
C THR A 5 -3.29 -17.54 -1.37
N THR A 6 -2.57 -17.74 -2.47
CA THR A 6 -2.13 -19.07 -2.92
C THR A 6 -0.59 -19.16 -2.86
N ARG A 7 -0.04 -20.29 -2.41
CA ARG A 7 1.41 -20.53 -2.27
C ARG A 7 1.93 -21.43 -3.40
N THR A 8 3.05 -21.06 -4.00
CA THR A 8 3.81 -21.87 -4.98
C THR A 8 5.31 -21.67 -4.75
N GLU A 9 6.14 -22.71 -4.96
CA GLU A 9 7.61 -22.60 -4.92
C GLU A 9 8.16 -22.44 -6.34
N ASP A 10 9.07 -21.48 -6.54
CA ASP A 10 9.70 -21.28 -7.85
C ASP A 10 10.98 -22.12 -8.06
N ARG A 11 11.48 -22.14 -9.30
CA ARG A 11 12.67 -22.91 -9.69
C ARG A 11 13.96 -22.49 -8.96
N ALA A 12 13.99 -21.33 -8.33
CA ALA A 12 15.10 -20.83 -7.51
C ALA A 12 14.89 -21.07 -6.00
N GLY A 13 13.87 -21.86 -5.62
CA GLY A 13 13.56 -22.18 -4.22
C GLY A 13 12.91 -21.03 -3.45
N ARG A 14 12.48 -19.96 -4.13
CA ARG A 14 11.78 -18.83 -3.48
C ARG A 14 10.31 -19.18 -3.30
N ILE A 15 9.79 -18.94 -2.10
CA ILE A 15 8.37 -19.11 -1.82
C ILE A 15 7.63 -17.91 -2.41
N ARG A 16 6.72 -18.18 -3.36
CA ARG A 16 5.87 -17.19 -4.01
C ARG A 16 4.46 -17.25 -3.43
N PHE A 17 3.92 -16.08 -3.11
CA PHE A 17 2.54 -15.91 -2.68
C PHE A 17 1.79 -15.09 -3.72
N ARG A 18 0.74 -15.65 -4.28
CA ARG A 18 -0.17 -14.91 -5.15
C ARG A 18 -1.29 -14.31 -4.33
N VAL A 19 -1.44 -12.98 -4.40
CA VAL A 19 -2.45 -12.23 -3.67
C VAL A 19 -3.40 -11.56 -4.66
N GLU A 20 -4.66 -11.98 -4.65
CA GLU A 20 -5.63 -11.53 -5.63
C GLU A 20 -6.56 -10.44 -5.09
N PHE A 21 -6.69 -9.36 -5.87
CA PHE A 21 -7.56 -8.22 -5.58
C PHE A 21 -8.69 -8.13 -6.60
N ARG A 22 -9.90 -7.85 -6.12
CA ARG A 22 -11.07 -7.68 -7.01
C ARG A 22 -10.95 -6.45 -7.92
N ARG A 23 -10.21 -5.42 -7.49
CA ARG A 23 -10.12 -4.13 -8.15
C ARG A 23 -8.69 -3.55 -8.08
N PRO A 24 -8.19 -2.90 -9.15
CA PRO A 24 -6.88 -2.25 -9.14
C PRO A 24 -6.71 -1.21 -8.02
N GLU A 25 -7.76 -0.48 -7.65
CA GLU A 25 -7.73 0.51 -6.58
C GLU A 25 -7.42 -0.12 -5.22
N SER A 26 -7.97 -1.30 -4.95
CA SER A 26 -7.72 -2.06 -3.72
C SER A 26 -6.26 -2.54 -3.66
N LEU A 27 -5.71 -2.94 -4.81
CA LEU A 27 -4.33 -3.36 -4.92
C LEU A 27 -3.38 -2.19 -4.63
N LEU A 28 -3.61 -1.03 -5.25
CA LEU A 28 -2.76 0.16 -5.05
C LEU A 28 -2.82 0.68 -3.60
N ARG A 29 -3.98 0.64 -2.96
CA ARG A 29 -4.11 0.98 -1.52
C ARG A 29 -3.30 0.05 -0.65
N GLU A 30 -3.33 -1.25 -0.94
CA GLU A 30 -2.58 -2.23 -0.16
C GLU A 30 -1.08 -2.07 -0.37
N LEU A 31 -0.64 -1.93 -1.62
CA LEU A 31 0.76 -1.72 -1.96
C LEU A 31 1.32 -0.46 -1.28
N THR A 32 0.61 0.66 -1.37
CA THR A 32 1.06 1.92 -0.74
C THR A 32 1.08 1.81 0.79
N ARG A 33 0.10 1.13 1.39
CA ARG A 33 0.09 0.84 2.83
C ARG A 33 1.33 0.08 3.26
N CYS A 34 1.68 -0.97 2.54
CA CYS A 34 2.82 -1.84 2.89
C CYS A 34 4.15 -1.12 2.72
N LEU A 35 4.33 -0.40 1.62
CA LEU A 35 5.55 0.38 1.38
C LEU A 35 5.70 1.50 2.41
N HIS A 36 4.62 2.18 2.75
CA HIS A 36 4.65 3.28 3.70
C HIS A 36 4.96 2.83 5.14
N ARG A 37 4.36 1.71 5.59
CA ARG A 37 4.61 1.19 6.94
C ARG A 37 6.03 0.63 7.11
N GLY A 38 6.76 0.40 6.02
CA GLY A 38 8.08 -0.22 6.00
C GLY A 38 8.09 -1.70 6.39
N CYS A 39 7.07 -2.18 7.12
CA CYS A 39 6.88 -3.58 7.47
C CYS A 39 5.41 -3.99 7.49
N VAL A 40 5.16 -5.26 7.18
CA VAL A 40 3.86 -5.94 7.29
C VAL A 40 3.97 -7.02 8.35
N LEU A 41 2.96 -7.10 9.21
CA LEU A 41 2.85 -8.17 10.20
C LEU A 41 2.04 -9.32 9.61
N LEU A 42 2.63 -10.52 9.64
CA LEU A 42 1.98 -11.74 9.15
C LEU A 42 2.05 -12.82 10.25
N ASP A 43 0.90 -13.39 10.59
CA ASP A 43 0.84 -14.50 11.52
C ASP A 43 1.01 -15.82 10.75
N ALA A 44 2.09 -16.55 11.03
CA ALA A 44 2.44 -17.80 10.40
C ALA A 44 2.18 -18.99 11.34
N LEU A 45 1.59 -20.05 10.79
CA LEU A 45 1.36 -21.32 11.51
C LEU A 45 2.65 -22.13 11.71
N ARG A 46 3.70 -21.84 10.93
CA ARG A 46 4.99 -22.52 11.00
C ARG A 46 6.08 -21.52 11.34
N GLU A 47 7.14 -22.02 11.95
CA GLU A 47 8.34 -21.22 12.14
C GLU A 47 8.94 -20.86 10.78
N VAL A 48 9.22 -19.56 10.62
CA VAL A 48 9.93 -18.98 9.49
C VAL A 48 11.12 -18.23 10.05
N GLU A 49 12.30 -18.46 9.48
CA GLU A 49 13.54 -17.84 9.94
C GLU A 49 13.61 -16.36 9.51
N VAL A 50 14.28 -15.55 10.33
CA VAL A 50 14.67 -14.19 9.94
C VAL A 50 15.62 -14.27 8.74
N GLY A 51 15.46 -13.39 7.77
CA GLY A 51 16.15 -13.40 6.49
C GLY A 51 15.46 -14.24 5.41
N THR A 52 14.39 -14.99 5.74
CA THR A 52 13.61 -15.70 4.72
C THR A 52 13.03 -14.69 3.73
N ARG A 53 13.23 -14.96 2.43
CA ARG A 53 12.75 -14.11 1.35
C ARG A 53 11.57 -14.73 0.62
N PHE A 54 10.61 -13.88 0.29
CA PHE A 54 9.37 -14.22 -0.39
C PHE A 54 9.17 -13.31 -1.60
N VAL A 55 8.40 -13.77 -2.57
CA VAL A 55 7.86 -12.91 -3.62
C VAL A 55 6.34 -12.91 -3.53
N PHE A 56 5.76 -11.73 -3.33
CA PHE A 56 4.32 -11.51 -3.39
C PHE A 56 3.95 -11.06 -4.80
N GLU A 57 3.18 -11.87 -5.51
CA GLU A 57 2.54 -11.51 -6.77
C GLU A 57 1.18 -10.89 -6.49
N MET A 58 1.10 -9.56 -6.52
CA MET A 58 -0.16 -8.85 -6.36
C MET A 58 -0.83 -8.73 -7.73
N VAL A 59 -2.04 -9.29 -7.86
CA VAL A 59 -2.81 -9.26 -9.12
C VAL A 59 -4.19 -8.64 -8.90
N ALA A 60 -4.70 -7.95 -9.92
CA ALA A 60 -6.09 -7.50 -9.91
C ALA A 60 -6.74 -7.66 -11.29
N LYS A 61 -8.07 -7.69 -11.30
CA LYS A 61 -8.85 -7.76 -12.54
C LYS A 61 -8.45 -6.63 -13.49
N GLY A 62 -8.12 -6.99 -14.73
CA GLY A 62 -7.76 -6.04 -15.79
C GLY A 62 -6.29 -5.62 -15.83
N ILE A 63 -5.46 -6.11 -14.91
CA ILE A 63 -4.00 -5.96 -14.94
C ILE A 63 -3.41 -7.27 -15.48
N GLN A 64 -2.65 -7.19 -16.56
CA GLN A 64 -2.03 -8.35 -17.21
C GLN A 64 -0.74 -8.76 -16.51
N ARG A 65 0.05 -7.79 -16.05
CA ARG A 65 1.33 -8.06 -15.38
C ARG A 65 1.18 -7.95 -13.86
N PRO A 66 1.50 -9.00 -13.08
CA PRO A 66 1.48 -8.91 -11.62
C PRO A 66 2.45 -7.82 -11.13
N ILE A 67 2.09 -7.17 -10.02
CA ILE A 67 3.06 -6.38 -9.27
C ILE A 67 3.83 -7.34 -8.37
N GLU A 68 5.12 -7.46 -8.62
CA GLU A 68 6.01 -8.27 -7.79
C GLU A 68 6.59 -7.44 -6.66
N VAL A 69 6.36 -7.90 -5.43
CA VAL A 69 6.90 -7.32 -4.22
C VAL A 69 7.76 -8.37 -3.51
N GLU A 70 9.03 -8.08 -3.34
CA GLU A 70 9.91 -8.90 -2.53
C GLU A 70 9.66 -8.60 -1.06
N GLY A 71 9.49 -9.65 -0.27
CA GLY A 71 9.38 -9.59 1.18
C GLY A 71 10.57 -10.25 1.86
N GLU A 72 11.10 -9.64 2.91
CA GLU A 72 12.12 -10.27 3.76
C GLU A 72 11.68 -10.25 5.22
N VAL A 73 11.75 -11.38 5.91
CA VAL A 73 11.46 -11.46 7.35
C VAL A 73 12.57 -10.76 8.10
N VAL A 74 12.28 -9.62 8.73
CA VAL A 74 13.27 -8.85 9.49
C VAL A 74 13.19 -9.11 11.00
N SER A 75 12.06 -9.61 11.49
CA SER A 75 11.98 -10.09 12.87
C SER A 75 10.86 -11.11 13.04
N ARG A 76 11.02 -11.95 14.06
CA ARG A 76 10.05 -12.96 14.50
C ARG A 76 9.73 -12.74 15.97
N ARG A 77 8.46 -12.79 16.33
CA ARG A 77 8.00 -12.77 17.73
C ARG A 77 7.00 -13.91 17.94
N PRO A 78 6.87 -14.45 19.17
CA PRO A 78 5.76 -15.32 19.51
C PRO A 78 4.43 -14.61 19.23
N GLY A 79 3.55 -15.26 18.49
CA GLY A 79 2.18 -14.84 18.24
C GLY A 79 1.19 -15.49 19.21
N LEU A 80 -0.09 -15.28 18.97
CA LEU A 80 -1.17 -15.93 19.71
C LEU A 80 -1.38 -17.36 19.19
N GLU A 81 -1.91 -18.24 20.05
CA GLU A 81 -2.32 -19.61 19.67
C GLU A 81 -1.20 -20.45 19.03
N GLY A 82 0.04 -20.33 19.52
CA GLY A 82 1.19 -21.08 18.99
C GLY A 82 1.67 -20.65 17.61
N ARG A 83 1.17 -19.52 17.08
CA ARG A 83 1.64 -18.93 15.83
C ARG A 83 2.91 -18.11 16.03
N SER A 84 3.66 -17.91 14.96
CA SER A 84 4.75 -16.93 14.91
C SER A 84 4.27 -15.65 14.24
N ARG A 85 4.50 -14.50 14.87
CA ARG A 85 4.26 -13.18 14.26
C ARG A 85 5.53 -12.71 13.57
N LEU A 86 5.46 -12.58 12.25
CA LEU A 86 6.56 -12.17 11.39
C LEU A 86 6.43 -10.69 11.05
N SER A 87 7.53 -9.95 11.15
CA SER A 87 7.63 -8.61 10.55
C SER A 87 8.36 -8.74 9.23
N ILE A 88 7.73 -8.34 8.13
CA ILE A 88 8.25 -8.51 6.78
C ILE A 88 8.42 -7.13 6.13
N THR A 89 9.63 -6.78 5.70
CA THR A 89 9.87 -5.54 4.91
C THR A 89 9.57 -5.80 3.45
N TYR A 90 8.96 -4.83 2.77
CA TYR A 90 8.55 -4.96 1.37
C TYR A 90 9.40 -4.07 0.46
N ARG A 91 9.77 -4.59 -0.70
CA ARG A 91 10.45 -3.86 -1.76
C ARG A 91 9.82 -4.20 -3.10
N LEU A 92 9.51 -3.18 -3.90
CA LEU A 92 9.07 -3.40 -5.29
C LEU A 92 10.21 -4.06 -6.08
N ALA A 93 9.92 -5.20 -6.70
CA ALA A 93 10.89 -5.89 -7.55
C ALA A 93 11.02 -5.22 -8.92
N SER A 94 9.89 -4.78 -9.49
CA SER A 94 9.83 -4.08 -10.77
C SER A 94 8.68 -3.07 -10.83
N ARG A 95 8.74 -2.12 -11.77
CA ARG A 95 7.71 -1.10 -11.97
C ARG A 95 6.62 -1.48 -12.98
N GLY A 96 6.85 -2.49 -13.81
CA GLY A 96 6.00 -2.77 -14.97
C GLY A 96 4.52 -3.02 -14.63
N GLY A 97 4.24 -3.84 -13.61
CA GLY A 97 2.87 -4.07 -13.15
C GLY A 97 2.25 -2.86 -12.44
N LEU A 98 3.07 -2.04 -11.79
CA LEU A 98 2.62 -0.83 -11.09
C LEU A 98 2.13 0.23 -12.07
N ASP A 99 2.88 0.48 -13.14
CA ASP A 99 2.51 1.46 -14.16
C ASP A 99 1.20 1.05 -14.86
N GLU A 100 1.02 -0.25 -15.13
CA GLU A 100 -0.24 -0.78 -15.68
C GLU A 100 -1.41 -0.57 -14.70
N ALA A 101 -1.22 -0.88 -13.42
CA ALA A 101 -2.25 -0.69 -12.39
C ALA A 101 -2.68 0.78 -12.28
N VAL A 102 -1.70 1.69 -12.26
CA VAL A 102 -1.92 3.15 -12.23
C VAL A 102 -2.71 3.60 -13.45
N TYR A 103 -2.28 3.20 -14.65
CA TYR A 103 -2.96 3.55 -15.89
C TYR A 103 -4.43 3.09 -15.89
N ARG A 104 -4.69 1.85 -15.46
CA ARG A 104 -6.05 1.29 -15.41
C ARG A 104 -6.98 2.08 -14.50
N VAL A 105 -6.50 2.49 -13.32
CA VAL A 105 -7.31 3.30 -12.39
C VAL A 105 -7.62 4.66 -12.99
N LEU A 106 -6.63 5.32 -13.60
CA LEU A 106 -6.82 6.64 -14.21
C LEU A 106 -7.78 6.58 -15.41
N ASP A 107 -7.63 5.57 -16.28
CA ASP A 107 -8.52 5.38 -17.44
C ASP A 107 -9.97 5.11 -17.03
N ALA A 108 -10.19 4.24 -16.04
CA ALA A 108 -11.52 3.97 -15.51
C ALA A 108 -12.21 5.26 -15.01
N GLN A 109 -11.49 6.09 -14.26
CA GLN A 109 -12.04 7.34 -13.73
C GLN A 109 -12.33 8.37 -14.82
N ARG A 110 -11.49 8.46 -15.85
CA ARG A 110 -11.74 9.32 -17.02
C ARG A 110 -13.02 8.91 -17.74
N LYS A 111 -13.26 7.61 -17.89
CA LYS A 111 -14.49 7.06 -18.50
C LYS A 111 -15.73 7.33 -17.67
N GLU A 112 -15.63 7.26 -16.34
CA GLU A 112 -16.76 7.55 -15.45
C GLU A 112 -17.18 9.03 -15.45
N ARG A 113 -16.29 9.96 -15.82
CA ARG A 113 -16.53 11.43 -15.87
C ARG A 113 -17.14 12.04 -14.60
N LYS A 114 -17.06 11.34 -13.46
CA LYS A 114 -17.62 11.81 -12.17
C LYS A 114 -16.83 12.95 -11.54
N ARG A 115 -15.60 13.20 -11.99
CA ARG A 115 -14.67 14.19 -11.43
C ARG A 115 -13.85 14.84 -12.53
N SER A 116 -13.48 16.10 -12.32
CA SER A 116 -12.60 16.88 -13.21
C SER A 116 -11.17 16.36 -13.21
N ALA A 117 -10.64 15.95 -12.05
CA ALA A 117 -9.30 15.39 -11.89
C ALA A 117 -9.37 13.94 -11.36
N PRO A 118 -8.75 12.97 -12.05
CA PRO A 118 -8.59 11.60 -11.54
C PRO A 118 -7.80 11.58 -10.22
N ARG A 119 -8.21 10.70 -9.31
CA ARG A 119 -7.65 10.49 -7.98
C ARG A 119 -6.93 9.14 -7.91
N MET A 120 -5.66 9.15 -7.55
CA MET A 120 -4.88 7.97 -7.29
C MET A 120 -5.16 7.45 -5.87
N PRO A 121 -5.75 6.25 -5.72
CA PRO A 121 -6.01 5.68 -4.40
C PRO A 121 -4.71 5.26 -3.72
N MET A 122 -4.58 5.61 -2.46
CA MET A 122 -3.40 5.28 -1.65
C MET A 122 -3.75 5.12 -0.17
N ASN A 123 -2.74 4.79 0.63
CA ASN A 123 -2.82 4.65 2.08
C ASN A 123 -1.49 5.10 2.68
N LEU A 124 -1.35 6.41 2.89
CA LEU A 124 -0.13 7.02 3.45
C LEU A 124 -0.47 7.71 4.77
N ARG A 125 0.28 7.43 5.84
CA ARG A 125 0.15 8.24 7.06
C ARG A 125 0.88 9.56 6.87
N ALA A 126 0.26 10.62 7.35
CA ALA A 126 0.84 11.94 7.46
C ALA A 126 0.81 12.38 8.92
N THR A 127 1.78 13.21 9.28
CA THR A 127 1.92 13.80 10.61
C THR A 127 2.08 15.30 10.45
N GLU A 128 1.73 16.02 11.50
CA GLU A 128 1.99 17.45 11.62
C GLU A 128 3.01 17.66 12.74
N GLU A 129 3.78 18.74 12.68
CA GLU A 129 4.85 18.99 13.66
C GLU A 129 4.32 19.32 15.07
N SER A 130 3.05 19.72 15.17
CA SER A 130 2.42 20.04 16.44
C SER A 130 2.21 18.78 17.30
N PRO A 131 2.66 18.77 18.58
CA PRO A 131 2.59 17.60 19.47
C PRO A 131 1.18 17.07 19.74
N TYR A 132 0.15 17.89 19.53
CA TYR A 132 -1.24 17.57 19.81
C TYR A 132 -2.07 17.35 18.54
N SER A 133 -1.43 17.35 17.37
CA SER A 133 -2.13 17.09 16.13
C SER A 133 -2.59 15.64 16.04
N PRO A 134 -3.77 15.39 15.45
CA PRO A 134 -4.24 14.04 15.22
C PRO A 134 -3.32 13.31 14.23
N GLY A 135 -3.45 11.99 14.15
CA GLY A 135 -2.93 11.24 13.02
C GLY A 135 -3.74 11.57 11.75
N TYR A 136 -3.07 11.59 10.59
CA TYR A 136 -3.72 11.78 9.30
C TYR A 136 -3.46 10.59 8.39
N LEU A 137 -4.47 10.20 7.61
CA LEU A 137 -4.36 9.17 6.59
C LEU A 137 -4.77 9.75 5.23
N ILE A 138 -3.82 9.80 4.30
CA ILE A 138 -4.08 10.17 2.91
C ILE A 138 -4.67 8.96 2.20
N LEU A 139 -5.92 9.10 1.78
CA LEU A 139 -6.71 8.06 1.10
C LEU A 139 -6.58 8.14 -0.42
N ASP A 140 -6.44 9.34 -0.98
CA ASP A 140 -6.21 9.53 -2.41
C ASP A 140 -5.59 10.89 -2.72
N LEU A 141 -4.95 10.99 -3.88
CA LEU A 141 -4.35 12.23 -4.39
C LEU A 141 -4.76 12.49 -5.84
N SER A 142 -5.00 13.75 -6.18
CA SER A 142 -5.23 14.23 -7.55
C SER A 142 -4.57 15.58 -7.75
N LEU A 143 -4.53 16.05 -9.00
CA LEU A 143 -4.12 17.43 -9.31
C LEU A 143 -5.01 18.49 -8.64
N GLY A 144 -6.26 18.14 -8.30
CA GLY A 144 -7.20 19.04 -7.63
C GLY A 144 -7.20 18.97 -6.10
N GLY A 145 -6.36 18.11 -5.50
CA GLY A 145 -6.28 17.95 -4.04
C GLY A 145 -6.30 16.49 -3.57
N ALA A 146 -6.48 16.32 -2.26
CA ALA A 146 -6.34 15.05 -1.56
C ALA A 146 -7.60 14.65 -0.79
N GLY A 147 -7.84 13.34 -0.68
CA GLY A 147 -8.72 12.78 0.34
C GLY A 147 -7.92 12.48 1.60
N ILE A 148 -8.31 13.07 2.73
CA ILE A 148 -7.64 12.90 4.03
C ILE A 148 -8.67 12.42 5.05
N GLU A 149 -8.33 11.36 5.77
CA GLU A 149 -9.03 10.91 6.97
C GLU A 149 -8.24 11.37 8.20
N ILE A 150 -8.95 11.86 9.20
CA ILE A 150 -8.37 12.36 10.45
C ILE A 150 -8.62 11.28 11.49
N GLU A 151 -7.55 10.74 12.08
CA GLU A 151 -7.62 9.73 13.14
C GLU A 151 -8.01 10.41 14.47
N ALA A 152 -9.27 10.84 14.58
CA ALA A 152 -9.85 11.45 15.78
C ALA A 152 -11.33 11.05 15.94
N THR A 153 -11.84 11.03 17.18
CA THR A 153 -13.23 10.67 17.48
C THR A 153 -14.24 11.75 17.06
N ALA A 154 -13.79 12.99 16.93
CA ALA A 154 -14.54 14.13 16.44
C ALA A 154 -13.59 15.08 15.68
N LEU A 155 -14.14 16.00 14.88
CA LEU A 155 -13.33 16.99 14.16
C LEU A 155 -12.56 17.87 15.18
N PRO A 156 -11.21 17.83 15.18
CA PRO A 156 -10.41 18.64 16.10
C PRO A 156 -10.64 20.13 15.88
N LYS A 157 -10.67 20.92 16.97
CA LYS A 157 -10.89 22.38 16.92
C LYS A 157 -9.87 23.13 16.06
N ALA A 158 -8.66 22.58 15.93
CA ALA A 158 -7.61 23.15 15.10
C ALA A 158 -7.88 23.01 13.60
N ILE A 159 -8.82 22.14 13.20
CA ILE A 159 -9.15 21.87 11.80
C ILE A 159 -10.44 22.60 11.43
N SER A 160 -10.32 23.52 10.49
CA SER A 160 -11.45 24.26 9.93
C SER A 160 -11.81 23.74 8.55
N LEU A 161 -13.09 23.44 8.33
CA LEU A 161 -13.58 23.05 7.00
C LEU A 161 -13.40 24.22 6.01
N GLY A 162 -12.90 23.92 4.82
CA GLY A 162 -12.63 24.92 3.78
C GLY A 162 -11.31 25.67 3.93
N ALA A 163 -10.57 25.47 5.03
CA ALA A 163 -9.23 26.01 5.17
C ALA A 163 -8.26 25.27 4.22
N PRO A 164 -7.31 26.00 3.59
CA PRO A 164 -6.27 25.37 2.79
C PRO A 164 -5.36 24.52 3.67
N VAL A 165 -4.91 23.39 3.14
CA VAL A 165 -3.95 22.49 3.80
C VAL A 165 -2.72 22.37 2.91
N LEU A 166 -1.54 22.49 3.51
CA LEU A 166 -0.27 22.22 2.84
C LEU A 166 0.12 20.76 3.05
N LEU A 167 0.28 20.01 1.96
CA LEU A 167 0.83 18.67 1.99
C LEU A 167 2.27 18.71 1.50
N GLN A 168 3.22 18.47 2.40
CA GLN A 168 4.62 18.36 2.05
C GLN A 168 5.02 16.90 1.90
N PHE A 169 5.61 16.57 0.75
CA PHE A 169 6.12 15.24 0.47
C PHE A 169 7.64 15.25 0.50
N SER A 170 8.22 14.46 1.39
CA SER A 170 9.67 14.21 1.41
C SER A 170 9.94 12.90 0.71
N MET A 171 10.47 12.95 -0.52
CA MET A 171 10.88 11.74 -1.23
C MET A 171 12.22 11.24 -0.68
N ARG A 172 12.24 10.01 -0.15
CA ARG A 172 13.49 9.30 0.16
C ARG A 172 13.70 8.21 -0.90
N GLY A 173 14.39 8.56 -1.98
CA GLY A 173 14.81 7.63 -3.05
C GLY A 173 13.73 7.30 -4.09
N GLY A 174 14.02 7.61 -5.37
CA GLY A 174 13.19 7.23 -6.54
C GLY A 174 13.28 8.23 -7.70
N ALA A 175 13.54 7.74 -8.91
CA ALA A 175 13.58 8.54 -10.14
C ALA A 175 12.18 9.05 -10.52
N HIS A 176 12.13 10.31 -10.97
CA HIS A 176 10.92 11.05 -11.35
C HIS A 176 10.00 10.24 -12.26
N LEU A 177 8.70 10.23 -11.93
CA LEU A 177 7.63 9.84 -12.84
C LEU A 177 7.19 11.11 -13.58
N HIS A 178 7.54 11.25 -14.85
CA HIS A 178 6.85 12.20 -15.74
C HIS A 178 5.53 11.55 -16.16
N LEU A 179 4.41 12.14 -15.76
CA LEU A 179 3.07 11.84 -16.26
C LEU A 179 2.67 12.86 -17.33
#